data_AF-W1XFK2-F1
#
_entry.id   AF-W1XFK2-F1
#
_cell.length_a   1.000
_cell.length_b   1.000
_cell.length_c   1.000
_cell.angle_alpha   90.00
_cell.angle_beta   90.00
_cell.angle_gamma   90.00
#
_symmetry.space_group_name_H-M   'P 1'
#
loop_
_entity.id
_entity.type
_entity.pdbx_description
1 polymer ?
#
loop_
_entity_poly.entity_id
_entity_poly.type
_entity_poly.pdbx_seq_one_letter_code
_entity_poly.pdbx_strand_id
1 'polypeptide(L)' 'PVLLTGDNESAAGSISNMLNIKELYANCLPEDKLNWIKKYQENKFRVCMIGDGINDAPALKELYQLQ' A
#
# COMPACT_ATOMS: atom_id res chain seq x y z
N PRO A 1 2.13 1.91 10.27
CA PRO A 1 1.48 1.35 9.05
C PRO A 1 1.47 2.43 7.98
N VAL A 2 1.37 2.04 6.71
CA VAL A 2 1.28 2.94 5.56
C VAL A 2 -0.05 2.68 4.88
N LEU A 3 -0.78 3.73 4.51
CA LEU A 3 -2.01 3.61 3.73
C LEU A 3 -1.70 3.88 2.25
N LEU A 4 -1.97 2.90 1.39
CA LEU A 4 -1.85 3.01 -0.06
C LEU A 4 -3.24 2.88 -0.69
N THR A 5 -3.77 3.95 -1.26
CA THR A 5 -5.12 3.94 -1.88
C THR A 5 -5.13 4.59 -3.25
N GLY A 6 -6.04 4.11 -4.11
CA GLY A 6 -6.35 4.74 -5.40
C GLY A 6 -7.31 5.92 -5.28
N ASP A 7 -7.88 6.16 -4.09
CA ASP A 7 -8.73 7.30 -3.83
C ASP A 7 -7.95 8.62 -3.90
N ASN A 8 -8.66 9.72 -4.12
CA ASN A 8 -8.07 11.04 -4.08
C ASN A 8 -7.61 11.43 -2.66
N GLU A 9 -6.74 12.45 -2.59
CA GLU A 9 -6.12 12.91 -1.34
C GLU A 9 -7.14 13.34 -0.27
N SER A 10 -8.27 13.92 -0.67
CA SER A 10 -9.28 14.40 0.27
C SER A 10 -9.97 13.24 1.00
N ALA A 11 -10.43 12.24 0.25
CA ALA A 11 -11.04 11.04 0.80
C ALA A 11 -10.02 10.23 1.61
N ALA A 12 -8.83 10.01 1.04
CA ALA A 12 -7.76 9.25 1.67
C ALA A 12 -7.27 9.90 2.97
N GLY A 13 -7.11 11.23 2.98
CA GLY A 13 -6.69 12.01 4.15
C GLY A 13 -7.69 11.92 5.30
N SER A 14 -8.99 11.93 4.98
CA SER A 14 -10.05 11.79 5.99
C SER A 14 -9.94 10.46 6.75
N ILE A 15 -9.72 9.36 6.02
CA ILE A 15 -9.55 8.02 6.61
C ILE A 15 -8.22 7.91 7.36
N SER A 16 -7.12 8.39 6.77
CA SER A 16 -5.79 8.36 7.40
C SER A 16 -5.79 9.10 8.74
N ASN A 17 -6.45 10.26 8.82
CA ASN A 17 -6.58 11.03 10.05
C ASN A 17 -7.43 10.30 11.09
N MET A 18 -8.56 9.71 10.69
CA MET A 18 -9.43 8.95 11.58
C MET A 18 -8.71 7.75 12.22
N LEU A 19 -7.86 7.07 11.44
CA LEU A 19 -7.10 5.91 11.87
C LEU A 19 -5.72 6.26 12.47
N ASN A 20 -5.37 7.54 12.55
CA ASN A 20 -4.06 8.04 12.98
C ASN A 20 -2.87 7.39 12.22
N ILE A 21 -3.07 7.15 10.92
CA ILE A 21 -2.03 6.68 10.01
C ILE A 21 -1.27 7.91 9.50
N LYS A 22 0.03 7.96 9.77
CA LYS A 22 0.87 9.13 9.45
C LYS A 22 1.41 9.13 8.03
N GLU A 23 1.56 7.96 7.44
CA GLU A 23 2.09 7.78 6.09
C GLU A 23 0.95 7.36 5.16
N LEU A 24 0.59 8.25 4.24
CA LEU A 24 -0.46 8.07 3.27
C LEU A 24 0.07 8.35 1.87
N TYR A 25 -0.23 7.46 0.93
CA TYR A 25 -0.08 7.68 -0.50
C TYR A 25 -1.45 7.46 -1.17
N ALA A 26 -1.97 8.53 -1.76
CA ALA A 26 -3.27 8.56 -2.46
C ALA A 26 -3.07 8.52 -3.98
N ASN A 27 -4.16 8.35 -4.73
CA ASN A 27 -4.19 8.23 -6.20
C ASN A 27 -3.24 7.15 -6.76
N CYS A 28 -2.94 6.11 -5.97
CA CYS A 28 -2.01 5.05 -6.37
C CYS A 28 -2.63 4.16 -7.45
N LEU A 29 -1.86 3.91 -8.50
CA LEU A 29 -2.10 2.82 -9.45
C LEU A 29 -1.65 1.48 -8.84
N PRO A 30 -2.08 0.33 -9.40
CA PRO A 30 -1.60 -0.98 -8.96
C PRO A 30 -0.06 -1.11 -8.97
N GLU A 31 0.59 -0.49 -9.95
CA GLU A 31 2.05 -0.46 -10.08
C GLU A 31 2.73 0.33 -8.97
N ASP A 32 2.12 1.43 -8.50
CA ASP A 32 2.66 2.22 -7.39
C ASP A 32 2.67 1.39 -6.10
N LYS A 33 1.61 0.61 -5.85
CA LYS A 33 1.55 -0.28 -4.69
C LYS A 33 2.68 -1.32 -4.71
N LEU A 34 2.95 -1.90 -5.88
CA LEU A 34 4.07 -2.83 -6.09
C LEU A 34 5.43 -2.18 -5.83
N ASN A 35 5.63 -0.96 -6.33
CA ASN A 35 6.88 -0.21 -6.15
C ASN A 35 7.16 0.09 -4.67
N TRP A 36 6.13 0.46 -3.90
CA TRP A 36 6.26 0.66 -2.46
C TRP A 36 6.67 -0.62 -1.73
N ILE A 37 6.02 -1.76 -2.04
CA ILE A 37 6.37 -3.05 -1.45
C ILE A 37 7.83 -3.40 -1.72
N LYS A 38 8.27 -3.31 -2.98
CA LYS A 38 9.65 -3.58 -3.38
C LYS A 38 10.63 -2.67 -2.65
N LYS A 39 10.35 -1.37 -2.59
CA LYS A 39 11.19 -0.41 -1.87
C LYS A 39 11.34 -0.77 -0.39
N TYR A 40 10.28 -1.15 0.31
CA TYR A 40 10.38 -1.58 1.71
C TYR A 40 11.16 -2.90 1.85
N GLN A 41 10.96 -3.86 0.95
CA GLN A 41 11.70 -5.13 0.95
C GLN A 41 13.20 -4.95 0.66
N GLU A 42 13.57 -4.07 -0.27
CA GLU A 42 14.97 -3.71 -0.59
C GLU A 42 15.67 -3.14 0.64
N ASN A 43 14.95 -2.33 1.43
CA ASN A 43 15.39 -1.83 2.73
C ASN A 43 15.35 -2.89 3.85
N LYS A 44 15.18 -4.17 3.50
CA LYS A 44 15.16 -5.34 4.40
C LYS A 44 14.02 -5.32 5.43
N PHE A 45 12.96 -4.55 5.22
CA PHE A 45 11.77 -4.63 6.05
C PHE A 45 10.96 -5.89 5.70
N ARG A 46 10.39 -6.54 6.72
CA ARG A 46 9.34 -7.54 6.52
C ARG A 46 8.03 -6.80 6.24
N VAL A 47 7.46 -7.05 5.06
CA VAL A 47 6.25 -6.37 4.60
C VAL A 47 5.06 -7.31 4.71
N CYS A 48 3.97 -6.81 5.29
CA CYS A 48 2.65 -7.44 5.25
C CYS A 48 1.70 -6.44 4.61
N MET A 49 1.06 -6.84 3.51
CA MET A 49 0.02 -6.05 2.86
C MET A 49 -1.35 -6.67 3.17
N ILE A 50 -2.32 -5.80 3.45
CA ILE A 50 -3.72 -6.14 3.65
C ILE A 50 -4.52 -5.38 2.60
N GLY A 51 -5.37 -6.09 1.86
CA GLY A 51 -6.23 -5.52 0.83
C GLY A 51 -7.22 -6.57 0.33
N ASP A 52 -8.39 -6.13 -0.11
CA ASP A 52 -9.51 -6.95 -0.57
C ASP A 52 -9.84 -6.71 -2.06
N GLY A 53 -9.17 -5.75 -2.69
CA GLY A 53 -9.45 -5.34 -4.05
C GLY A 53 -8.73 -6.16 -5.13
N ILE A 54 -9.34 -6.21 -6.31
CA ILE A 54 -8.71 -6.76 -7.53
C ILE A 54 -7.40 -5.99 -7.83
N ASN A 55 -7.36 -4.70 -7.51
CA ASN A 55 -6.17 -3.84 -7.62
C ASN A 55 -5.04 -4.23 -6.66
N ASP A 56 -5.32 -4.97 -5.59
CA ASP A 56 -4.33 -5.41 -4.60
C ASP A 56 -3.79 -6.81 -4.95
N ALA A 57 -4.49 -7.58 -5.80
CA ALA A 57 -4.09 -8.94 -6.14
C ALA A 57 -2.64 -9.05 -6.70
N PRO A 58 -2.17 -8.15 -7.60
CA PRO A 58 -0.78 -8.18 -8.05
C PRO A 58 0.21 -7.95 -6.90
N ALA A 59 -0.09 -6.99 -6.03
CA ALA A 59 0.74 -6.59 -4.91
C ALA A 59 0.81 -7.67 -3.81
N LEU A 60 -0.31 -8.33 -3.53
CA LEU A 60 -0.36 -9.50 -2.64
C LEU A 60 0.43 -10.68 -3.22
N LYS A 61 0.31 -10.95 -4.52
CA LYS A 61 1.07 -12.03 -5.19
C LYS A 61 2.58 -11.82 -5.11
N GLU A 62 3.06 -10.59 -5.29
CA GLU A 62 4.48 -10.25 -5.18
C GLU A 62 5.05 -10.63 -3.80
N LEU A 63 4.30 -10.40 -2.72
CA LEU A 63 4.72 -10.76 -1.37
C LEU A 63 4.86 -12.28 -1.17
N TYR A 64 4.01 -13.09 -1.82
CA TYR A 64 4.10 -14.55 -1.73
C TYR A 64 5.29 -15.13 -2.52
N GLN A 65 5.73 -14.48 -3.59
CA GLN A 65 6.84 -14.98 -4.42
C GLN A 65 8.22 -14.75 -3.81
N LEU A 66 8.31 -13.88 -2.81
CA LEU A 66 9.57 -13.46 -2.18
C LEU A 66 9.77 -14.07 -0.79
N GLN A 67 8.91 -15.02 -0.38
CA GLN A 67 9.11 -15.90 0.78
C GLN A 67 9.87 -17.17 0.36
#